data_AF-A0A940QY08-F1
#
_entry.id   AF-A0A940QY08-F1
#
_cell.length_a   1.000
_cell.length_b   1.000
_cell.length_c   1.000
_cell.angle_alpha   90.00
_cell.angle_beta   90.00
_cell.angle_gamma   90.00
#
_symmetry.space_group_name_H-M   'P 1'
#
loop_
_entity.id
_entity.type
_entity.pdbx_description
1 polymer ?
#
loop_
_entity_poly.entity_id
_entity_poly.type
_entity_poly.pdbx_seq_one_letter_code
_entity_poly.pdbx_strand_id
1 'polypeptide(L)' 'NLYLNVGGAELVVDSRPSDAIALAVRVKAPIFVTESVVEATKQMGVLASNLLEEGDELKTIIENMKPEDFGKYKM' A
#
# COMPACT_ATOMS: atom_id res chain seq x y z
N ASN A 1 12.42 -1.59 -6.00
CA ASN A 1 13.82 -1.59 -5.53
C ASN A 1 13.93 -0.95 -4.17
N LEU A 2 14.74 -1.54 -3.29
CA LEU A 2 15.21 -0.96 -2.04
C LEU A 2 16.64 -0.48 -2.22
N TYR A 3 16.94 0.73 -1.72
CA TYR A 3 18.27 1.31 -1.71
C TYR A 3 18.76 1.31 -0.26
N LEU A 4 19.84 0.58 0.01
CA LEU A 4 20.39 0.38 1.35
C LEU A 4 21.79 0.96 1.42
N ASN A 5 22.11 1.65 2.51
CA ASN A 5 23.49 2.01 2.83
C ASN A 5 24.05 0.96 3.81
N VAL A 6 25.02 0.18 3.35
CA VAL A 6 25.70 -0.84 4.15
C VAL A 6 27.18 -0.48 4.23
N GLY A 7 27.60 0.05 5.39
CA GLY A 7 29.01 0.41 5.61
C GLY A 7 29.55 1.49 4.66
N GLY A 8 28.69 2.42 4.20
CA GLY A 8 29.06 3.48 3.27
C GLY A 8 28.93 3.09 1.79
N ALA A 9 28.63 1.83 1.48
CA ALA A 9 28.32 1.38 0.13
C ALA A 9 26.80 1.36 -0.11
N GLU A 10 26.39 1.77 -1.31
CA GLU A 10 25.00 1.63 -1.76
C GLU A 10 24.77 0.23 -2.32
N LEU A 11 23.72 -0.43 -1.82
CA LEU A 11 23.25 -1.71 -2.33
C LEU A 11 21.81 -1.55 -2.83
N VAL A 12 21.57 -1.99 -4.07
CA VAL A 12 20.24 -2.00 -4.68
C VAL A 12 19.71 -3.43 -4.67
N VAL A 13 18.56 -3.61 -4.02
CA VAL A 13 17.88 -4.90 -3.94
C VAL A 13 16.55 -4.82 -4.68
N ASP A 14 16.32 -5.74 -5.60
CA ASP A 14 15.02 -5.84 -6.26
C ASP A 14 13.96 -6.29 -5.25
N SER A 15 12.79 -5.65 -5.30
CA SER A 15 11.73 -5.86 -4.33
C SER A 15 10.40 -5.51 -4.96
N ARG A 16 9.38 -6.31 -4.63
CA ARG A 16 7.99 -5.94 -4.91
C ARG A 16 7.64 -4.62 -4.22
N PRO A 17 6.71 -3.82 -4.78
CA PRO A 17 6.29 -2.55 -4.17
C PRO A 17 5.78 -2.70 -2.74
N SER A 18 4.99 -3.74 -2.44
CA SER A 18 4.41 -3.97 -1.11
C SER A 18 5.48 -4.09 -0.01
N ASP A 19 6.53 -4.85 -0.28
CA ASP A 19 7.59 -5.15 0.68
C ASP A 19 8.46 -3.90 0.91
N ALA A 20 8.76 -3.16 -0.17
CA ALA A 20 9.52 -1.91 -0.10
C ALA A 20 8.78 -0.83 0.71
N ILE A 21 7.46 -0.67 0.48
CA ILE A 21 6.63 0.28 1.22
C ILE A 21 6.54 -0.09 2.71
N ALA A 22 6.29 -1.37 3.02
CA ALA A 22 6.18 -1.82 4.40
C ALA A 22 7.46 -1.56 5.21
N LEU A 23 8.63 -1.84 4.60
CA LEU A 23 9.93 -1.55 5.21
C LEU A 23 10.16 -0.05 5.35
N ALA A 24 9.90 0.75 4.31
CA ALA A 24 10.08 2.19 4.35
C ALA A 24 9.25 2.85 5.45
N VAL A 25 7.99 2.44 5.63
CA VAL A 25 7.12 2.92 6.71
C VAL A 25 7.66 2.53 8.09
N ARG A 26 8.11 1.27 8.26
CA ARG A 26 8.64 0.78 9.54
C ARG A 26 9.88 1.55 9.98
N VAL A 27 10.78 1.85 9.04
CA VAL A 27 12.06 2.53 9.33
C VAL A 27 12.00 4.04 9.11
N LYS A 28 10.84 4.59 8.72
CA LYS A 28 10.64 6.00 8.36
C LYS A 28 11.59 6.48 7.25
N ALA A 29 11.88 5.61 6.29
CA ALA A 29 12.67 5.96 5.12
C ALA A 29 11.82 6.72 4.08
N PRO A 30 12.41 7.66 3.32
CA PRO A 30 11.72 8.34 2.24
C PRO A 30 11.36 7.35 1.12
N ILE A 31 10.21 7.57 0.48
CA ILE A 31 9.74 6.79 -0.66
C ILE A 31 9.80 7.67 -1.90
N PHE A 32 10.41 7.15 -2.96
CA PHE A 32 10.51 7.82 -4.25
C PHE A 32 9.81 6.97 -5.32
N VAL A 33 9.22 7.65 -6.29
CA VAL A 33 8.47 7.05 -7.39
C VAL A 33 8.89 7.71 -8.69
N THR A 34 8.92 6.95 -9.79
CA THR A 34 9.22 7.52 -11.11
C THR A 34 8.05 8.35 -11.61
N GLU A 35 8.34 9.39 -12.39
CA GLU A 35 7.30 10.27 -12.96
C GLU A 35 6.29 9.51 -13.82
N SER A 36 6.74 8.47 -14.55
CA SER A 36 5.87 7.59 -15.32
C SER A 36 4.81 6.87 -14.49
N VAL A 37 5.15 6.48 -13.25
CA VAL A 37 4.20 5.83 -12.35
C VAL A 37 3.22 6.86 -11.79
N VAL A 38 3.66 8.10 -11.53
CA VAL A 38 2.76 9.21 -11.16
C VAL A 38 1.76 9.48 -12.29
N GLU A 39 2.22 9.57 -13.54
CA GLU A 39 1.34 9.80 -14.69
C GLU A 39 0.34 8.65 -14.90
N ALA A 40 0.81 7.40 -14.83
CA ALA A 40 -0.05 6.22 -14.95
C ALA A 40 -1.09 6.13 -13.81
N THR A 41 -0.74 6.62 -12.62
CA THR A 41 -1.62 6.59 -11.45
C THR A 41 -2.49 7.84 -11.32
N LYS A 42 -2.34 8.89 -12.13
CA LYS A 42 -3.27 10.04 -12.11
C LYS A 42 -4.72 9.62 -12.31
N GLN A 43 -4.98 8.71 -13.26
CA GLN A 43 -6.32 8.14 -13.47
C GLN A 43 -6.76 7.30 -12.26
N MET A 44 -5.83 6.58 -11.65
CA MET A 44 -6.07 5.80 -10.44
C MET A 44 -6.28 6.66 -9.21
N GLY A 45 -5.74 7.89 -9.16
CA GLY A 45 -5.95 8.87 -8.10
C GLY A 45 -7.37 9.42 -8.09
N VAL A 46 -7.98 9.56 -9.27
CA VAL A 46 -9.43 9.86 -9.42
C VAL A 46 -10.28 8.66 -8.99
N LEU A 47 -9.87 7.44 -9.34
CA LEU A 47 -10.52 6.22 -8.82
C LEU A 47 -10.35 6.09 -7.30
N ALA A 48 -9.17 6.39 -6.76
CA ALA A 48 -8.87 6.30 -5.33
C ALA A 48 -9.62 7.39 -4.55
N SER A 49 -9.78 8.61 -5.08
CA SER A 49 -10.65 9.60 -4.46
C SER A 49 -12.10 9.14 -4.41
N ASN A 50 -12.60 8.50 -5.47
CA ASN A 50 -13.95 7.94 -5.50
C ASN A 50 -14.08 6.72 -4.56
N LEU A 51 -13.05 5.87 -4.48
CA LEU A 51 -13.00 4.72 -3.56
C LEU A 51 -12.84 5.15 -2.10
N LEU A 52 -12.22 6.30 -1.82
CA LEU A 52 -12.16 6.89 -0.49
C LEU A 52 -13.53 7.40 -0.06
N GLU A 53 -14.36 7.90 -0.99
CA GLU A 53 -15.78 8.16 -0.76
C GLU A 53 -16.58 6.86 -0.52
N GLU A 54 -16.29 5.78 -1.26
CA GLU A 54 -16.86 4.43 -0.98
C GLU A 54 -16.28 3.77 0.30
N GLY A 55 -15.16 4.27 0.82
CA GLY A 55 -14.50 3.75 2.02
C GLY A 55 -15.37 3.89 3.27
N ASP A 56 -16.18 4.94 3.33
CA ASP A 56 -17.18 5.16 4.38
C ASP A 56 -18.34 4.16 4.27
N GLU A 57 -18.73 3.76 3.06
CA GLU A 57 -19.73 2.71 2.83
C GLU A 57 -19.19 1.32 3.20
N LEU A 58 -17.96 1.00 2.80
CA LEU A 58 -17.29 -0.24 3.18
C LEU A 58 -17.14 -0.38 4.70
N LYS A 59 -16.83 0.73 5.38
CA LYS A 59 -16.74 0.76 6.85
C LYS A 59 -18.12 0.50 7.48
N THR A 60 -19.17 1.12 6.96
CA THR A 60 -20.56 0.91 7.41
C THR A 60 -21.01 -0.53 7.19
N ILE A 61 -20.61 -1.15 6.07
CA ILE A 61 -20.91 -2.55 5.76
C ILE A 61 -20.20 -3.49 6.75
N ILE A 62 -18.92 -3.25 7.02
CA ILE A 62 -18.12 -4.06 7.98
C ILE A 62 -18.67 -3.91 9.42
N GLU A 63 -19.08 -2.71 9.81
CA GLU A 63 -19.66 -2.43 11.14
C GLU A 63 -21.03 -3.09 11.35
N ASN A 64 -21.79 -3.31 10.28
CA ASN A 64 -23.11 -3.95 10.34
C ASN A 64 -23.09 -5.47 10.06
N MET A 65 -21.93 -6.05 9.71
CA MET A 65 -21.81 -7.49 9.52
C MET A 65 -21.76 -8.24 10.85
N LYS A 66 -22.46 -9.37 10.92
CA LYS A 66 -22.42 -10.23 12.10
C LYS A 66 -21.20 -11.16 12.03
N PRO A 67 -20.67 -11.61 13.19
CA PRO A 67 -19.56 -12.58 13.22
C PRO A 67 -19.82 -13.87 12.42
N GLU A 68 -21.08 -14.22 12.20
CA GLU A 68 -21.55 -15.37 11.42
C GLU A 68 -21.33 -15.20 9.91
N ASP A 69 -21.24 -13.95 9.41
CA ASP A 69 -21.07 -13.61 8.00
C ASP A 69 -19.60 -13.70 7.54
N PHE A 70 -18.65 -13.74 8.47
CA PHE A 70 -17.20 -13.80 8.15
C PHE A 70 -16.74 -15.15 7.58
N GLY A 71 -17.63 -16.13 7.49
CA GLY A 71 -17.30 -17.48 7.01
C GLY A 71 -16.36 -18.21 7.97
N LYS A 72 -16.47 -19.54 8.04
CA LYS A 72 -15.58 -20.35 8.91
C LYS A 72 -14.14 -20.30 8.39
N TYR A 73 -13.36 -19.33 8.85
CA TYR A 73 -11.92 -19.29 8.62
C TYR A 73 -11.28 -20.45 9.39
N LYS A 74 -10.97 -21.55 8.68
CA LYS A 74 -10.08 -22.58 9.19
C LYS A 74 -8.65 -22.09 8.98
N MET A 75 -7.90 -21.91 10.07
CA MET A 75 -6.44 -21.92 10.04
C MET A 75 -5.93 -23.28 9.56
#